data_AF-A0AAE1GV07-F1
#
_entry.id   AF-A0AAE1GV07-F1
#
_cell.length_a   1.000
_cell.length_b   1.000
_cell.length_c   1.000
_cell.angle_alpha   90.00
_cell.angle_beta   90.00
_cell.angle_gamma   90.00
#
_symmetry.space_group_name_H-M   'P 1'
#
loop_
_entity.id
_entity.type
_entity.pdbx_description
1 polymer ?
#
loop_
_entity_poly.entity_id
_entity_poly.type
_entity_poly.pdbx_seq_one_letter_code
_entity_poly.pdbx_strand_id
1 'polypeptide(L)'
;MAGPPKPRQPDRFSPLFSCELDPPMVLMLQLQQNERHIIVQELGTSDFLGFNVYNGLKASWQNPKTSNVSSTSVPMGPTLELLPFVRAEFPDLTGADTKKTVDFYEKAKPDVMREALVWVSRNYRKPIVVSENGFGDVLGHGKHDQARAAYHSEFLQELIKTMKAFDIEVLSYCVWSLVDTWEFTSEFRRPFGLVHIDRSNGTLDRSLKDSAWFWITIGETGVVPSVSVSSSSIVAPFRPLVIVVLMILCKVSV
;
A
#
# COMPACT_ATOMS: atom_id res chain seq x y z
N MET A 1 19.55 7.63 60.27
CA MET A 1 18.34 7.26 59.51
C MET A 1 18.25 8.20 58.32
N ALA A 2 18.49 7.69 57.11
CA ALA A 2 18.35 8.47 55.89
C ALA A 2 16.86 8.54 55.52
N GLY A 3 16.35 9.74 55.25
CA GLY A 3 14.95 9.95 54.86
C GLY A 3 14.60 9.33 53.51
N PRO A 4 13.30 9.18 53.20
CA PRO A 4 12.85 8.47 52.00
C PRO A 4 13.29 9.21 50.71
N PRO A 5 13.58 8.46 49.63
CA PRO A 5 14.03 9.05 48.38
C PRO A 5 12.91 9.87 47.73
N LYS A 6 13.26 11.06 47.22
CA LYS A 6 12.33 11.91 46.46
C LYS A 6 11.87 11.19 45.18
N PRO A 7 10.59 11.34 44.77
CA PRO A 7 10.09 10.74 43.55
C PRO A 7 10.82 11.31 42.31
N ARG A 8 11.24 10.43 41.40
CA ARG A 8 11.79 10.79 40.08
C ARG A 8 10.73 11.54 39.29
N GLN A 9 11.05 12.75 38.83
CA GLN A 9 10.25 13.41 37.80
C GLN A 9 10.29 12.57 36.51
N PRO A 10 9.19 12.52 35.73
CA PRO A 10 9.22 11.90 34.42
C PRO A 10 10.23 12.63 33.54
N ASP A 11 11.14 11.87 32.93
CA ASP A 11 12.16 12.38 32.03
C ASP A 11 11.47 13.21 30.93
N ARG A 12 11.73 14.52 30.91
CA ARG A 12 11.45 15.34 29.72
C ARG A 12 12.30 14.75 28.61
N PHE A 13 11.66 14.26 27.55
CA PHE A 13 12.34 14.04 26.28
C PHE A 13 12.99 15.36 25.84
N SER A 14 14.29 15.49 26.09
CA SER A 14 15.12 16.53 25.51
C SER A 14 15.13 16.33 24.00
N PRO A 15 14.80 17.33 23.17
CA PRO A 15 14.89 17.19 21.73
C PRO A 15 16.39 17.17 21.35
N LEU A 16 16.98 15.98 21.25
CA LEU A 16 18.39 15.77 20.94
C LEU A 16 18.72 15.91 19.44
N PHE A 17 17.92 16.65 18.67
CA PHE A 17 18.18 16.93 17.25
C PHE A 17 17.62 18.31 16.86
N SER A 18 18.33 19.38 17.18
CA SER A 18 18.15 20.67 16.49
C SER A 18 19.07 20.69 15.27
N CYS A 19 18.63 20.07 14.17
CA CYS A 19 19.23 20.35 12.87
C CYS A 19 18.56 21.62 12.36
N GLU A 20 19.18 22.77 12.60
CA GLU A 20 18.84 24.04 11.94
C GLU A 20 19.25 23.92 10.46
N LEU A 21 18.40 23.27 9.67
CA LEU A 21 18.34 23.51 8.25
C LEU A 21 17.48 24.76 8.08
N ASP A 22 18.01 25.79 7.41
CA ASP A 22 17.18 26.88 6.92
C ASP A 22 16.03 26.25 6.13
N PRO A 23 14.77 26.40 6.58
CA PRO A 23 13.67 25.75 5.90
C PRO A 23 13.64 26.32 4.48
N PRO A 24 13.59 25.47 3.44
CA PRO A 24 13.26 25.97 2.11
C PRO A 24 12.02 26.86 2.24
N MET A 25 11.97 27.98 1.52
CA MET A 25 10.80 28.87 1.50
C MET A 25 9.60 28.11 0.95
N VAL A 26 8.96 27.32 1.80
CA VAL A 26 7.69 26.66 1.54
C VAL A 26 6.64 27.68 1.91
N LEU A 27 5.88 28.13 0.91
CA LEU A 27 4.68 28.93 1.15
C LEU A 27 3.66 28.02 1.86
N MET A 28 3.69 28.01 3.19
CA MET A 28 2.69 27.35 4.01
C MET A 28 1.63 28.39 4.38
N LEU A 29 0.48 28.30 3.73
CA LEU A 29 -0.66 29.17 4.01
C LEU A 29 -1.08 29.01 5.47
N GLN A 30 -1.28 30.15 6.15
CA GLN A 30 -1.74 30.17 7.53
C GLN A 30 -3.26 30.27 7.55
N LEU A 31 -3.92 29.40 8.32
CA LEU A 31 -5.34 29.52 8.58
C LEU A 31 -5.62 30.83 9.35
N GLN A 32 -6.60 31.59 8.87
CA GLN A 32 -7.19 32.70 9.60
C GLN A 32 -7.88 32.22 10.88
N GLN A 33 -8.07 33.13 11.84
CA GLN A 33 -8.59 32.76 13.16
C GLN A 33 -10.01 32.16 13.11
N ASN A 34 -10.87 32.70 12.25
CA ASN A 34 -12.21 32.18 11.98
C ASN A 34 -12.18 30.79 11.32
N GLU A 35 -11.26 30.54 10.39
CA GLU A 35 -11.07 29.22 9.75
C GLU A 35 -10.58 28.18 10.75
N ARG A 36 -9.62 28.56 11.61
CA ARG A 36 -9.17 27.71 12.72
C ARG A 36 -10.33 27.36 13.64
N HIS A 37 -11.21 28.30 13.94
CA HIS A 37 -12.37 28.01 14.78
C HIS A 37 -13.30 26.96 14.15
N ILE A 38 -13.52 27.04 12.84
CA ILE A 38 -14.35 26.07 12.10
C ILE A 38 -13.68 24.70 12.03
N ILE A 39 -12.37 24.64 11.78
CA ILE A 39 -11.63 23.39 11.51
C ILE A 39 -11.15 22.71 12.80
N VAL A 40 -10.77 23.48 13.83
CA VAL A 40 -10.03 23.05 15.01
C VAL A 40 -10.90 23.02 16.29
N GLN A 41 -12.22 23.25 16.19
CA GLN A 41 -13.11 23.12 17.36
C GLN A 41 -12.86 21.78 18.09
N GLU A 42 -12.76 21.85 19.42
CA GLU A 42 -11.92 21.03 20.31
C GLU A 42 -11.99 19.49 20.23
N LEU A 43 -12.75 18.85 19.32
CA LEU A 43 -12.71 17.40 19.02
C LEU A 43 -13.07 17.05 17.55
N GLY A 44 -13.11 18.02 16.63
CA GLY A 44 -12.93 17.85 15.19
C GLY A 44 -14.20 17.71 14.32
N THR A 45 -14.12 18.27 13.12
CA THR A 45 -15.14 18.31 12.05
C THR A 45 -15.42 16.97 11.34
N SER A 46 -15.11 15.85 11.98
CA SER A 46 -15.20 14.53 11.35
C SER A 46 -15.65 13.50 12.37
N ASP A 47 -16.63 12.68 12.03
CA ASP A 47 -17.15 11.67 12.94
C ASP A 47 -16.30 10.39 12.97
N PHE A 48 -15.56 10.14 11.88
CA PHE A 48 -14.64 9.02 11.72
C PHE A 48 -13.44 9.46 10.88
N LEU A 49 -12.41 8.60 10.84
CA LEU A 49 -11.24 8.80 10.01
C LEU A 49 -11.15 7.72 8.94
N GLY A 50 -11.20 8.13 7.67
CA GLY A 50 -10.86 7.28 6.53
C GLY A 50 -9.35 7.27 6.30
N PHE A 51 -8.75 6.10 6.16
CA PHE A 51 -7.36 5.99 5.70
C PHE A 51 -7.17 4.85 4.71
N ASN A 52 -6.29 5.09 3.74
CA ASN A 52 -5.89 4.13 2.74
C ASN A 52 -4.57 3.48 3.18
N VAL A 53 -4.50 2.15 3.17
CA VAL A 53 -3.29 1.42 3.55
C VAL A 53 -3.04 0.30 2.56
N TYR A 54 -1.84 0.26 2.01
CA TYR A 54 -1.45 -0.69 0.98
C TYR A 54 -0.15 -1.39 1.34
N ASN A 55 0.92 -0.61 1.55
CA ASN A 55 2.28 -1.10 1.81
C ASN A 55 3.02 -0.20 2.81
N GLY A 56 3.99 -0.79 3.52
CA GLY A 56 4.93 -0.07 4.36
C GLY A 56 6.17 0.37 3.57
N LEU A 57 6.84 1.41 4.06
CA LEU A 57 8.10 1.90 3.53
C LEU A 57 9.15 1.89 4.63
N LYS A 58 10.40 1.52 4.28
CA LYS A 58 11.51 1.71 5.21
C LYS A 58 12.05 3.11 5.03
N ALA A 59 12.02 3.90 6.10
CA ALA A 59 12.68 5.18 6.17
C ALA A 59 13.97 5.06 6.98
N SER A 60 15.06 5.63 6.49
CA SER A 60 16.32 5.76 7.21
C SER A 60 16.88 7.16 7.10
N TRP A 61 17.68 7.57 8.07
CA TRP A 61 18.42 8.82 7.99
C TRP A 61 19.48 8.74 6.87
N GLN A 62 19.64 9.83 6.11
CA GLN A 62 20.74 10.03 5.20
C GLN A 62 21.40 11.38 5.47
N ASN A 63 22.72 11.46 5.31
CA ASN A 63 23.45 12.70 5.47
C ASN A 63 23.38 13.51 4.17
N PRO A 64 22.73 14.68 4.14
CA PRO A 64 22.61 15.49 2.92
C PRO A 64 23.95 15.95 2.34
N LYS A 65 25.01 15.99 3.16
CA LYS A 65 26.34 16.49 2.76
C LYS A 65 27.25 15.40 2.17
N THR A 66 27.00 14.13 2.47
CA THR A 66 27.92 13.03 2.14
C THR A 66 27.26 11.86 1.44
N SER A 67 25.93 11.80 1.39
CA SER A 67 25.19 10.70 0.76
C SER A 67 24.91 11.05 -0.70
N ASN A 68 25.14 10.10 -1.61
CA ASN A 68 24.70 10.24 -2.99
C ASN A 68 23.16 10.17 -3.03
N VAL A 69 22.53 11.29 -3.37
CA VAL A 69 21.07 11.41 -3.43
C VAL A 69 20.56 10.63 -4.66
N SER A 70 19.80 9.56 -4.41
CA SER A 70 18.99 8.89 -5.42
C SER A 70 17.53 9.14 -5.07
N SER A 71 16.93 10.16 -5.67
CA SER A 71 15.51 10.48 -5.54
C SER A 71 14.67 9.56 -6.44
N THR A 72 14.57 8.29 -6.07
CA THR A 72 13.74 7.32 -6.80
C THR A 72 12.43 7.06 -6.06
N SER A 73 11.55 8.06 -6.03
CA SER A 73 10.17 7.86 -5.56
C SER A 73 9.19 8.78 -6.25
N VAL A 74 8.40 8.21 -7.16
CA VAL A 74 7.36 8.92 -7.92
C VAL A 74 6.19 9.43 -7.04
N PRO A 75 5.70 8.73 -6.00
CA PRO A 75 4.52 9.20 -5.24
C PRO A 75 4.82 10.35 -4.26
N MET A 76 6.05 10.43 -3.74
CA MET A 76 6.45 11.39 -2.71
C MET A 76 7.47 12.42 -3.19
N GLY A 77 7.71 12.50 -4.51
CA GLY A 77 8.82 13.26 -5.12
C GLY A 77 9.03 14.66 -4.51
N PRO A 78 8.04 15.57 -4.59
CA PRO A 78 8.17 16.91 -4.02
C PRO A 78 8.35 16.93 -2.51
N THR A 79 7.80 15.94 -1.79
CA THR A 79 7.91 15.85 -0.33
C THR A 79 9.31 15.41 0.10
N LEU A 80 9.95 14.50 -0.63
CA LEU A 80 11.32 14.07 -0.34
C LEU A 80 12.37 15.12 -0.72
N GLU A 81 12.08 15.99 -1.69
CA GLU A 81 12.91 17.18 -1.95
C GLU A 81 13.00 18.10 -0.73
N LEU A 82 11.92 18.21 0.04
CA LEU A 82 11.87 18.99 1.29
C LEU A 82 12.45 18.24 2.50
N LEU A 83 12.74 16.95 2.37
CA LEU A 83 13.26 16.07 3.43
C LEU A 83 14.57 15.39 2.98
N PRO A 84 15.63 16.15 2.65
CA PRO A 84 16.87 15.60 2.10
C PRO A 84 17.63 14.71 3.08
N PHE A 85 17.22 14.66 4.34
CA PHE A 85 17.77 13.78 5.38
C PHE A 85 17.01 12.45 5.52
N VAL A 86 15.96 12.22 4.72
CA VAL A 86 15.17 10.98 4.71
C VAL A 86 15.47 10.21 3.44
N ARG A 87 15.96 8.98 3.60
CA ARG A 87 15.95 7.96 2.55
C ARG A 87 14.71 7.09 2.73
N ALA A 88 13.83 7.08 1.74
CA ALA A 88 12.69 6.17 1.68
C ALA A 88 12.97 5.05 0.68
N GLU A 89 12.98 3.81 1.15
CA GLU A 89 13.07 2.64 0.29
C GLU A 89 11.67 2.14 -0.03
N PHE A 90 11.26 2.38 -1.28
CA PHE A 90 10.01 1.85 -1.80
C PHE A 90 10.23 0.39 -2.22
N PRO A 91 9.31 -0.53 -1.88
CA PRO A 91 9.23 -1.78 -2.62
C PRO A 91 9.03 -1.45 -4.11
N ASP A 92 9.50 -2.31 -5.03
CA ASP A 92 9.23 -2.11 -6.46
C ASP A 92 7.72 -2.27 -6.71
N LEU A 93 7.02 -1.14 -6.60
CA LEU A 93 5.59 -1.04 -6.84
C LEU A 93 5.29 -0.92 -8.32
N THR A 94 6.27 -0.90 -9.23
CA THR A 94 6.06 -0.69 -10.67
C THR A 94 6.04 -1.99 -11.45
N GLY A 95 6.66 -3.05 -10.92
CA GLY A 95 6.88 -4.29 -11.67
C GLY A 95 7.84 -4.10 -12.85
N ALA A 96 8.60 -2.99 -12.87
CA ALA A 96 9.55 -2.68 -13.93
C ALA A 96 10.73 -3.68 -13.94
N ASP A 97 11.04 -4.28 -12.79
CA ASP A 97 11.93 -5.43 -12.71
C ASP A 97 11.08 -6.72 -12.68
N THR A 98 10.77 -7.25 -13.86
CA THR A 98 9.91 -8.44 -14.05
C THR A 98 10.42 -9.72 -13.38
N LYS A 99 11.67 -9.73 -12.88
CA LYS A 99 12.22 -10.80 -12.03
C LYS A 99 11.89 -10.66 -10.54
N LYS A 100 11.37 -9.52 -10.09
CA LYS A 100 11.10 -9.21 -8.67
C LYS A 100 9.61 -9.13 -8.32
N THR A 101 8.72 -9.45 -9.23
CA THR A 101 7.27 -9.40 -8.95
C THR A 101 6.80 -10.53 -8.03
N VAL A 102 7.50 -11.67 -8.05
CA VAL A 102 7.39 -12.70 -7.01
C VAL A 102 7.60 -12.07 -5.62
N ASP A 103 8.44 -11.03 -5.53
CA ASP A 103 8.63 -10.29 -4.28
C ASP A 103 7.44 -9.43 -3.86
N PHE A 104 6.47 -9.05 -4.71
CA PHE A 104 5.40 -8.13 -4.26
C PHE A 104 4.43 -8.82 -3.30
N TYR A 105 4.12 -10.10 -3.51
CA TYR A 105 3.39 -10.91 -2.54
C TYR A 105 4.26 -11.22 -1.31
N GLU A 106 5.54 -11.58 -1.49
CA GLU A 106 6.46 -11.83 -0.36
C GLU A 106 6.82 -10.57 0.45
N LYS A 107 6.64 -9.37 -0.12
CA LYS A 107 6.85 -8.06 0.53
C LYS A 107 5.56 -7.43 1.02
N ALA A 108 4.39 -7.96 0.68
CA ALA A 108 3.14 -7.54 1.28
C ALA A 108 3.15 -8.00 2.73
N LYS A 109 3.62 -7.12 3.62
CA LYS A 109 3.71 -7.44 5.03
C LYS A 109 2.42 -6.99 5.73
N PRO A 110 1.59 -7.91 6.24
CA PRO A 110 0.36 -7.54 6.94
C PRO A 110 0.62 -6.68 8.18
N ASP A 111 1.84 -6.74 8.74
CA ASP A 111 2.26 -5.92 9.88
C ASP A 111 2.05 -4.41 9.68
N VAL A 112 2.09 -3.91 8.43
CA VAL A 112 1.78 -2.53 8.10
C VAL A 112 0.34 -2.15 8.50
N MET A 113 -0.62 -3.07 8.35
CA MET A 113 -2.01 -2.84 8.77
C MET A 113 -2.06 -2.60 10.27
N ARG A 114 -1.37 -3.43 11.05
CA ARG A 114 -1.29 -3.29 12.51
C ARG A 114 -0.62 -1.97 12.92
N GLU A 115 0.54 -1.67 12.36
CA GLU A 115 1.30 -0.47 12.68
C GLU A 115 0.52 0.80 12.35
N ALA A 116 -0.07 0.87 11.15
CA ALA A 116 -0.89 1.99 10.72
C ALA A 116 -2.12 2.15 11.61
N LEU A 117 -2.86 1.05 11.87
CA LEU A 117 -4.09 1.11 12.65
C LEU A 117 -3.84 1.56 14.11
N VAL A 118 -2.79 1.02 14.74
CA VAL A 118 -2.39 1.40 16.10
C VAL A 118 -1.95 2.86 16.15
N TRP A 119 -1.16 3.32 15.17
CA TRP A 119 -0.72 4.71 15.11
C TRP A 119 -1.90 5.66 14.90
N VAL A 120 -2.76 5.37 13.93
CA VAL A 120 -3.94 6.19 13.61
C VAL A 120 -4.88 6.28 14.81
N SER A 121 -5.20 5.14 15.43
CA SER A 121 -6.08 5.11 16.61
C SER A 121 -5.53 5.94 17.77
N ARG A 122 -4.24 5.81 18.09
CA ARG A 122 -3.61 6.55 19.19
C ARG A 122 -3.57 8.06 18.98
N ASN A 123 -3.36 8.50 17.75
CA ASN A 123 -3.17 9.92 17.43
C ASN A 123 -4.49 10.65 17.19
N TYR A 124 -5.46 10.01 16.53
CA TYR A 124 -6.72 10.66 16.14
C TYR A 124 -7.90 10.30 17.06
N ARG A 125 -7.90 9.13 17.70
CA ARG A 125 -8.93 8.68 18.66
C ARG A 125 -10.36 8.80 18.13
N LYS A 126 -10.56 8.42 16.87
CA LYS A 126 -11.86 8.37 16.19
C LYS A 126 -12.10 6.97 15.64
N PRO A 127 -13.38 6.57 15.43
CA PRO A 127 -13.69 5.38 14.67
C PRO A 127 -12.99 5.40 13.31
N ILE A 128 -12.54 4.23 12.84
CA ILE A 128 -11.69 4.12 11.66
C ILE A 128 -12.45 3.45 10.52
N VAL A 129 -12.28 3.99 9.32
CA VAL A 129 -12.67 3.35 8.05
C VAL A 129 -11.39 3.05 7.28
N VAL A 130 -11.12 1.78 6.99
CA VAL A 130 -10.11 1.42 5.99
C VAL A 130 -10.76 1.67 4.63
N SER A 131 -10.56 2.88 4.10
CA SER A 131 -11.27 3.35 2.91
C SER A 131 -10.75 2.72 1.62
N GLU A 132 -9.50 2.27 1.61
CA GLU A 132 -8.93 1.46 0.55
C GLU A 132 -7.83 0.54 1.05
N ASN A 133 -7.85 -0.70 0.57
CA ASN A 133 -6.72 -1.64 0.61
C ASN A 133 -6.82 -2.59 -0.59
N GLY A 134 -5.71 -2.88 -1.26
CA GLY A 134 -5.73 -3.65 -2.50
C GLY A 134 -4.38 -4.22 -2.93
N PHE A 135 -4.45 -5.18 -3.85
CA PHE A 135 -3.28 -5.79 -4.49
C PHE A 135 -3.40 -5.70 -6.02
N GLY A 136 -2.53 -4.89 -6.62
CA GLY A 136 -2.46 -4.73 -8.08
C GLY A 136 -1.70 -5.89 -8.72
N ASP A 137 -2.36 -6.64 -9.60
CA ASP A 137 -1.76 -7.83 -10.24
C ASP A 137 -1.01 -7.46 -11.50
N VAL A 138 0.28 -7.19 -11.37
CA VAL A 138 1.14 -6.83 -12.52
C VAL A 138 1.66 -8.03 -13.30
N LEU A 139 1.48 -9.25 -12.78
CA LEU A 139 1.81 -10.47 -13.52
C LEU A 139 0.72 -10.84 -14.52
N GLY A 140 -0.47 -10.23 -14.40
CA GLY A 140 -1.55 -10.41 -15.35
C GLY A 140 -2.13 -11.82 -15.30
N HIS A 141 -2.36 -12.36 -14.10
CA HIS A 141 -3.02 -13.65 -13.91
C HIS A 141 -4.48 -13.67 -14.39
N GLY A 142 -5.03 -12.51 -14.75
CA GLY A 142 -6.36 -12.38 -15.35
C GLY A 142 -7.45 -12.73 -14.34
N LYS A 143 -8.11 -13.87 -14.56
CA LYS A 143 -9.19 -14.36 -13.68
C LYS A 143 -8.67 -15.17 -12.48
N HIS A 144 -7.48 -15.75 -12.59
CA HIS A 144 -6.95 -16.70 -11.62
C HIS A 144 -5.94 -16.03 -10.68
N ASP A 145 -6.43 -15.12 -9.84
CA ASP A 145 -5.61 -14.22 -9.02
C ASP A 145 -5.54 -14.63 -7.54
N GLN A 146 -5.24 -15.91 -7.27
CA GLN A 146 -5.15 -16.45 -5.91
C GLN A 146 -4.21 -15.66 -4.98
N ALA A 147 -3.16 -15.05 -5.53
CA ALA A 147 -2.27 -14.16 -4.78
C ALA A 147 -3.00 -12.94 -4.19
N ARG A 148 -3.99 -12.37 -4.90
CA ARG A 148 -4.82 -11.28 -4.37
C ARG A 148 -5.73 -11.76 -3.25
N ALA A 149 -6.32 -12.95 -3.39
CA ALA A 149 -7.13 -13.55 -2.33
C ALA A 149 -6.30 -13.80 -1.06
N ALA A 150 -5.08 -14.32 -1.21
CA ALA A 150 -4.19 -14.57 -0.10
C ALA A 150 -3.69 -13.28 0.57
N TYR A 151 -3.42 -12.23 -0.21
CA TYR A 151 -3.12 -10.89 0.32
C TYR A 151 -4.25 -10.39 1.23
N HIS A 152 -5.50 -10.43 0.75
CA HIS A 152 -6.64 -9.98 1.55
C HIS A 152 -6.89 -10.86 2.77
N SER A 153 -6.73 -12.18 2.65
CA SER A 153 -6.78 -13.11 3.79
C SER A 153 -5.82 -12.67 4.90
N GLU A 154 -4.55 -12.46 4.58
CA GLU A 154 -3.54 -12.08 5.58
C GLU A 154 -3.80 -10.69 6.18
N PHE A 155 -4.15 -9.69 5.36
CA PHE A 155 -4.43 -8.32 5.82
C PHE A 155 -5.67 -8.23 6.71
N LEU A 156 -6.75 -8.93 6.36
CA LEU A 156 -7.96 -8.97 7.19
C LEU A 156 -7.74 -9.72 8.50
N GLN A 157 -6.97 -10.81 8.48
CA GLN A 157 -6.59 -11.50 9.72
C GLN A 157 -5.80 -10.58 10.65
N GLU A 158 -4.86 -9.81 10.11
CA GLU A 158 -4.06 -8.86 10.90
C GLU A 158 -4.89 -7.68 11.40
N LEU A 159 -5.81 -7.16 10.58
CA LEU A 159 -6.79 -6.16 10.98
C LEU A 159 -7.61 -6.65 12.19
N ILE A 160 -8.24 -7.82 12.08
CA ILE A 160 -9.10 -8.39 13.15
C ILE A 160 -8.29 -8.65 14.42
N LYS A 161 -7.07 -9.20 14.30
CA LYS A 161 -6.17 -9.41 15.44
C LYS A 161 -5.84 -8.08 16.13
N THR A 162 -5.51 -7.04 15.35
CA THR A 162 -5.15 -5.72 15.88
C THR A 162 -6.34 -5.03 16.55
N MET A 163 -7.50 -5.04 15.92
CA MET A 163 -8.75 -4.50 16.50
C MET A 163 -9.02 -5.08 17.88
N LYS A 164 -8.91 -6.41 18.03
CA LYS A 164 -9.14 -7.11 19.29
C LYS A 164 -8.03 -6.85 20.32
N ALA A 165 -6.77 -6.84 19.89
CA ALA A 165 -5.63 -6.68 20.80
C ALA A 165 -5.50 -5.27 21.38
N PHE A 166 -5.95 -4.26 20.64
CA PHE A 166 -5.79 -2.85 21.01
C PHE A 166 -7.11 -2.10 21.23
N ASP A 167 -8.25 -2.81 21.21
CA ASP A 167 -9.61 -2.24 21.37
C ASP A 167 -9.88 -1.08 20.41
N ILE A 168 -9.62 -1.31 19.12
CA ILE A 168 -9.75 -0.30 18.07
C ILE A 168 -11.08 -0.48 17.33
N GLU A 169 -11.90 0.58 17.32
CA GLU A 169 -13.15 0.63 16.59
C GLU A 169 -12.91 0.86 15.08
N VAL A 170 -13.15 -0.18 14.29
CA VAL A 170 -13.12 -0.12 12.82
C VAL A 170 -14.54 -0.35 12.31
N LEU A 171 -15.06 0.65 11.60
CA LEU A 171 -16.43 0.66 11.07
C LEU A 171 -16.54 -0.11 9.75
N SER A 172 -15.53 -0.01 8.89
CA SER A 172 -15.57 -0.68 7.60
C SER A 172 -14.19 -0.94 7.01
N TYR A 173 -14.16 -1.90 6.09
CA TYR A 173 -13.03 -2.19 5.23
C TYR A 173 -13.49 -2.20 3.78
N CYS A 174 -12.85 -1.37 2.96
CA CYS A 174 -13.18 -1.19 1.56
C CYS A 174 -12.01 -1.70 0.69
N VAL A 175 -12.30 -2.72 -0.11
CA VAL A 175 -11.33 -3.27 -1.06
C VAL A 175 -11.16 -2.34 -2.27
N TRP A 176 -9.91 -2.06 -2.63
CA TRP A 176 -9.56 -1.47 -3.91
C TRP A 176 -9.16 -2.60 -4.88
N SER A 177 -9.98 -2.92 -5.89
CA SER A 177 -11.22 -2.25 -6.29
C SER A 177 -12.27 -3.24 -6.77
N LEU A 178 -13.49 -2.78 -7.05
CA LEU A 178 -14.56 -3.67 -7.53
C LEU A 178 -14.25 -4.22 -8.93
N VAL A 179 -13.81 -3.38 -9.86
CA VAL A 179 -13.57 -3.76 -11.27
C VAL A 179 -12.17 -3.35 -11.70
N ASP A 180 -11.62 -3.98 -12.73
CA ASP A 180 -10.34 -3.54 -13.30
C ASP A 180 -10.45 -2.09 -13.81
N THR A 181 -9.86 -1.16 -13.07
CA THR A 181 -9.90 0.29 -13.33
C THR A 181 -8.72 0.76 -14.17
N TRP A 182 -8.79 2.03 -14.61
CA TRP A 182 -7.64 2.75 -15.13
C TRP A 182 -6.81 3.28 -13.96
N GLU A 183 -5.61 2.74 -13.77
CA GLU A 183 -4.77 2.95 -12.58
C GLU A 183 -3.70 4.02 -12.82
N PHE A 184 -4.15 5.27 -13.02
CA PHE A 184 -3.28 6.45 -13.14
C PHE A 184 -2.10 6.24 -14.11
N THR A 185 -0.87 6.37 -13.62
CA THR A 185 0.37 6.20 -14.40
C THR A 185 0.62 4.76 -14.85
N SER A 186 -0.05 3.78 -14.26
CA SER A 186 -0.03 2.38 -14.68
C SER A 186 -1.07 2.05 -15.75
N GLU A 187 -2.01 2.96 -16.04
CA GLU A 187 -3.10 2.74 -16.98
C GLU A 187 -3.82 1.40 -16.67
N PHE A 188 -4.02 0.52 -17.65
CA PHE A 188 -4.63 -0.80 -17.45
C PHE A 188 -3.63 -1.92 -17.15
N ARG A 189 -2.35 -1.61 -16.96
CA ARG A 189 -1.27 -2.60 -16.76
C ARG A 189 -1.19 -3.16 -15.33
N ARG A 190 -1.98 -2.59 -14.41
CA ARG A 190 -2.04 -2.99 -13.00
C ARG A 190 -3.50 -3.14 -12.57
N PRO A 191 -4.17 -4.24 -12.95
CA PRO A 191 -5.54 -4.50 -12.50
C PRO A 191 -5.60 -4.68 -10.97
N PHE A 192 -6.48 -3.92 -10.32
CA PHE A 192 -6.83 -4.09 -8.89
C PHE A 192 -8.20 -4.77 -8.68
N GLY A 193 -9.01 -4.86 -9.73
CA GLY A 193 -10.41 -5.23 -9.64
C GLY A 193 -10.65 -6.65 -9.15
N LEU A 194 -11.67 -6.87 -8.33
CA LEU A 194 -12.24 -8.20 -8.09
C LEU A 194 -12.93 -8.76 -9.33
N VAL A 195 -13.41 -7.89 -10.21
CA VAL A 195 -14.02 -8.23 -11.49
C VAL A 195 -13.07 -7.90 -12.63
N HIS A 196 -12.72 -8.91 -13.41
CA HIS A 196 -11.95 -8.76 -14.63
C HIS A 196 -12.79 -8.10 -15.72
N ILE A 197 -12.20 -7.15 -16.46
CA ILE A 197 -12.78 -6.57 -17.67
C ILE A 197 -11.94 -6.96 -18.89
N ASP A 198 -12.54 -7.71 -19.81
CA ASP A 198 -11.91 -8.09 -21.08
C ASP A 198 -11.94 -6.92 -22.08
N ARG A 199 -10.76 -6.42 -22.43
CA ARG A 199 -10.58 -5.28 -23.35
C ARG A 199 -10.14 -5.71 -24.76
N SER A 200 -10.00 -7.01 -25.03
CA SER A 200 -9.45 -7.52 -26.28
C SER A 200 -10.34 -7.22 -27.50
N ASN A 201 -11.66 -7.34 -27.34
CA ASN A 201 -12.63 -7.29 -28.45
C ASN A 201 -13.62 -6.12 -28.36
N GLY A 202 -13.37 -5.14 -27.48
CA GLY A 202 -14.23 -3.97 -27.31
C GLY A 202 -15.59 -4.22 -26.62
N THR A 203 -15.94 -5.46 -26.29
CA THR A 203 -17.18 -5.82 -25.58
C THR A 203 -17.16 -5.42 -24.10
N LEU A 204 -15.97 -5.31 -23.50
CA LEU A 204 -15.78 -5.03 -22.09
C LEU A 204 -16.45 -6.07 -21.19
N ASP A 205 -16.41 -7.35 -21.56
CA ASP A 205 -17.06 -8.41 -20.80
C ASP A 205 -16.49 -8.53 -19.38
N ARG A 206 -17.39 -8.74 -18.41
CA ARG A 206 -17.04 -8.82 -16.98
C ARG A 206 -17.03 -10.26 -16.52
N SER A 207 -16.04 -10.62 -15.71
CA SER A 207 -16.00 -11.93 -15.06
C SER A 207 -15.41 -11.85 -13.66
N LEU A 208 -15.98 -12.60 -12.72
CA LEU A 208 -15.45 -12.69 -11.36
C LEU A 208 -14.08 -13.37 -11.36
N LYS A 209 -13.17 -12.85 -10.55
CA LYS A 209 -11.86 -13.47 -10.30
C LYS A 209 -11.90 -14.36 -9.06
N ASP A 210 -10.86 -15.16 -8.84
CA ASP A 210 -10.71 -15.98 -7.63
C ASP A 210 -10.83 -15.14 -6.35
N SER A 211 -10.25 -13.95 -6.34
CA SER A 211 -10.38 -12.97 -5.24
C SER A 211 -11.80 -12.47 -5.01
N ALA A 212 -12.65 -12.40 -6.05
CA ALA A 212 -14.06 -12.04 -5.86
C ALA A 212 -14.81 -13.13 -5.08
N TRP A 213 -14.54 -14.40 -5.38
CA TRP A 213 -15.13 -15.53 -4.66
C TRP A 213 -14.70 -15.58 -3.20
N PHE A 214 -13.46 -15.18 -2.89
CA PHE A 214 -13.01 -14.98 -1.52
C PHE A 214 -13.89 -13.94 -0.77
N TRP A 215 -14.17 -12.79 -1.38
CA TRP A 215 -15.02 -11.75 -0.78
C TRP A 215 -16.50 -12.18 -0.67
N ILE A 216 -17.02 -12.91 -1.66
CA ILE A 216 -18.36 -13.51 -1.59
C ILE A 216 -18.45 -14.46 -0.40
N THR A 217 -17.46 -15.32 -0.20
CA THR A 217 -17.41 -16.26 0.93
C THR A 217 -17.45 -15.52 2.27
N ILE A 218 -16.71 -14.40 2.41
CA ILE A 218 -16.78 -13.57 3.62
C ILE A 218 -18.19 -13.00 3.80
N GLY A 219 -18.80 -12.47 2.73
CA GLY A 219 -20.15 -11.92 2.79
C GLY A 219 -21.21 -12.95 3.19
N GLU A 220 -21.06 -14.20 2.77
CA GLU A 220 -21.99 -15.30 3.09
C GLU A 220 -21.76 -15.89 4.47
N THR A 221 -20.51 -15.99 4.92
CA THR A 221 -20.16 -16.73 6.14
C THR A 221 -19.82 -15.85 7.33
N GLY A 222 -19.47 -14.58 7.10
CA GLY A 222 -18.92 -13.68 8.12
C GLY A 222 -17.52 -14.08 8.62
N VAL A 223 -16.87 -15.06 7.99
CA VAL A 223 -15.56 -15.59 8.39
C VAL A 223 -14.54 -15.31 7.30
N VAL A 224 -13.34 -14.85 7.70
CA VAL A 224 -12.20 -14.66 6.79
C VAL A 224 -11.56 -16.01 6.49
N PRO A 225 -11.62 -16.52 5.24
CA PRO A 225 -10.95 -17.76 4.87
C PRO A 225 -9.43 -17.60 4.94
N SER A 226 -8.71 -18.64 5.39
CA SER A 226 -7.26 -18.69 5.25
C SER A 226 -6.89 -19.17 3.85
N VAL A 227 -6.20 -18.33 3.09
CA VAL A 227 -5.71 -18.67 1.75
C VAL A 227 -4.18 -18.67 1.76
N SER A 228 -3.57 -19.76 1.28
CA SER A 228 -2.11 -19.89 1.15
C SER A 228 -1.73 -20.07 -0.31
N VAL A 229 -0.75 -19.29 -0.80
CA VAL A 229 -0.21 -19.47 -2.16
C VAL A 229 0.97 -20.45 -2.09
N SER A 230 0.91 -21.57 -2.81
CA SER A 230 2.10 -22.40 -3.00
C SER A 230 3.07 -21.69 -3.94
N SER A 231 4.35 -21.65 -3.56
CA SER A 231 5.44 -21.02 -4.34
C SER A 231 5.56 -21.52 -5.79
N SER A 232 5.00 -22.69 -6.10
CA SER A 232 4.91 -23.28 -7.43
C SER A 232 3.84 -22.67 -8.37
N SER A 233 2.84 -21.97 -7.85
CA SER A 233 1.74 -21.39 -8.65
C SER A 233 2.05 -20.00 -9.20
N ILE A 234 3.13 -19.39 -8.71
CA ILE A 234 3.52 -18.00 -8.98
C ILE A 234 4.38 -17.90 -10.26
N VAL A 235 4.93 -19.02 -10.73
CA VAL A 235 5.78 -19.09 -11.91
C VAL A 235 5.09 -19.91 -12.99
N ALA A 236 4.12 -19.32 -13.69
CA ALA A 236 3.86 -19.78 -15.04
C ALA A 236 5.07 -19.34 -15.90
N PRO A 237 5.90 -20.26 -16.43
CA PRO A 237 7.03 -19.85 -17.25
C PRO A 237 6.47 -19.16 -18.49
N PHE A 238 6.86 -17.90 -18.68
CA PHE A 238 6.70 -17.20 -19.94
C PHE A 238 7.29 -18.11 -21.04
N ARG A 239 6.45 -18.77 -21.83
CA ARG A 239 6.89 -19.48 -23.03
C ARG A 239 7.02 -18.41 -24.11
N PRO A 240 8.23 -17.94 -24.47
CA PRO A 240 8.33 -17.11 -25.65
C PRO A 240 7.85 -17.96 -26.82
N LEU A 241 6.83 -17.48 -27.53
CA LEU A 241 6.42 -18.08 -28.78
C LEU A 241 7.58 -17.83 -29.75
N VAL A 242 8.48 -18.81 -29.90
CA VAL A 242 9.50 -18.78 -30.93
C VAL A 242 8.74 -18.96 -32.25
N ILE A 243 8.39 -17.84 -32.89
CA ILE A 243 7.96 -17.83 -34.28
C ILE A 243 9.21 -18.15 -35.10
N VAL A 244 9.38 -19.42 -35.45
CA VAL A 244 10.34 -19.82 -36.48
C VAL A 244 9.79 -19.31 -37.82
N VAL A 245 10.27 -18.15 -38.26
CA VAL A 245 10.04 -17.69 -39.63
C VAL A 245 10.87 -18.60 -40.54
N LEU A 246 10.24 -19.63 -41.09
CA LEU A 246 10.83 -20.49 -42.11
C LEU A 246 10.88 -19.70 -43.43
N MET A 247 11.99 -19.01 -43.71
CA MET A 247 12.22 -18.44 -45.04
C MET A 247 12.51 -19.59 -46.02
N ILE A 248 11.51 -19.96 -46.81
CA ILE A 248 11.71 -20.82 -47.99
C ILE A 248 12.24 -19.94 -49.10
N LEU A 249 13.56 -19.98 -49.33
CA LEU A 249 14.17 -19.42 -50.54
C LEU A 249 13.95 -20.39 -51.70
N CYS A 250 12.93 -20.11 -52.52
CA CYS A 250 12.78 -20.75 -53.82
C CYS A 250 13.91 -20.27 -54.75
N LYS A 251 14.82 -21.18 -55.08
CA LYS A 251 15.84 -20.97 -56.12
C LYS A 251 15.13 -21.05 -57.47
N VAL A 252 14.91 -19.92 -58.13
CA VAL A 252 14.50 -19.89 -59.54
C VAL A 252 15.76 -20.08 -60.37
N SER A 253 15.91 -21.25 -60.98
CA SER A 253 16.87 -21.46 -62.07
C SER A 253 16.21 -21.01 -63.37
N VAL A 254 16.84 -20.07 -64.06
CA VAL A 254 16.71 -19.89 -65.52
C VAL A 254 17.89 -20.61 -66.16
#